data_AF-A0A539D7J9-F1
#
_entry.id   AF-A0A539D7J9-F1
#
_cell.length_a   1.000
_cell.length_b   1.000
_cell.length_c   1.000
_cell.angle_alpha   90.00
_cell.angle_beta   90.00
_cell.angle_gamma   90.00
#
_symmetry.space_group_name_H-M   'P 1'
#
loop_
_entity.id
_entity.type
_entity.pdbx_description
1 polymer ?
#
loop_
_entity_poly.entity_id
_entity_poly.type
_entity_poly.pdbx_seq_one_letter_code
_entity_poly.pdbx_strand_id
1 'polypeptide(L)'
;MQKRMRKLVLILVLGIGAWCGRLYWTTPALQGGSGPATPIAGGTYHAALSANPPTFDPALATDTTSVAAQGPVTSAIAESWEMSADGLVYTFHLSPRVRFHASTEGGRATANAGRQVNANDVKFSFERVLDPKTESARTQIFSIIQGADEFMAGKTQAVSGIEALAPAKEDPARH
;
A
#
# COMPACT_ATOMS: atom_id res chain seq x y z
N MET A 1 69.81 37.72 -40.36
CA MET A 1 69.46 36.68 -41.35
C MET A 1 67.94 36.64 -41.50
N GLN A 2 67.45 36.53 -42.73
CA GLN A 2 66.13 36.96 -43.24
C GLN A 2 64.89 36.19 -42.71
N LYS A 3 63.82 36.98 -42.45
CA LYS A 3 62.41 36.83 -42.88
C LYS A 3 61.61 35.56 -42.49
N ARG A 4 60.47 35.74 -41.82
CA ARG A 4 59.11 35.87 -42.42
C ARG A 4 58.75 34.72 -43.37
N MET A 5 57.69 33.99 -43.05
CA MET A 5 56.41 33.89 -43.81
C MET A 5 55.76 32.52 -43.54
N ARG A 6 54.51 32.41 -43.06
CA ARG A 6 53.21 32.74 -43.68
C ARG A 6 52.87 31.86 -44.90
N LYS A 7 51.74 31.14 -44.78
CA LYS A 7 50.88 30.56 -45.86
C LYS A 7 51.43 29.26 -46.45
N LEU A 8 50.69 28.28 -46.96
CA LEU A 8 49.27 28.09 -47.31
C LEU A 8 49.09 26.58 -47.65
N VAL A 9 47.93 25.99 -47.31
CA VAL A 9 47.12 25.00 -48.08
C VAL A 9 47.78 23.71 -48.62
N LEU A 10 47.20 22.56 -48.27
CA LEU A 10 46.46 21.71 -49.22
C LEU A 10 45.65 20.63 -48.47
N ILE A 11 44.33 20.64 -48.68
CA ILE A 11 43.44 19.52 -48.34
C ILE A 11 43.59 18.48 -49.45
N LEU A 12 43.86 17.22 -49.08
CA LEU A 12 43.65 16.07 -49.95
C LEU A 12 42.89 15.01 -49.14
N VAL A 13 41.61 14.84 -49.46
CA VAL A 13 40.80 13.71 -49.02
C VAL A 13 41.04 12.57 -50.01
N LEU A 14 41.67 11.49 -49.57
CA LEU A 14 41.60 10.19 -50.22
C LEU A 14 41.38 9.15 -49.12
N GLY A 15 40.28 8.43 -49.25
CA GLY A 15 39.86 7.44 -48.27
C GLY A 15 40.58 6.10 -48.38
N ILE A 16 40.00 5.19 -47.58
CA ILE A 16 40.21 3.75 -47.51
C ILE A 16 41.33 3.32 -46.56
N GLY A 17 40.94 2.55 -45.54
CA GLY A 17 41.87 1.70 -44.81
C GLY A 17 41.45 1.50 -43.37
N ALA A 18 40.64 0.47 -43.12
CA ALA A 18 40.31 0.00 -41.79
C ALA A 18 41.57 -0.20 -40.94
N TRP A 19 41.63 0.42 -39.75
CA TRP A 19 42.44 -0.11 -38.68
C TRP A 19 41.81 0.13 -37.32
N CYS A 20 41.72 -0.98 -36.61
CA CYS A 20 41.16 -1.15 -35.29
C CYS A 20 42.05 -0.42 -34.28
N GLY A 21 41.50 0.61 -33.62
CA GLY A 21 42.20 1.37 -32.60
C GLY A 21 41.20 2.05 -31.67
N ARG A 22 40.90 1.38 -30.56
CA ARG A 22 40.06 1.85 -29.45
C ARG A 22 40.47 3.23 -28.95
N LEU A 23 39.58 4.22 -29.04
CA LEU A 23 39.45 5.33 -28.09
C LEU A 23 37.99 5.80 -28.08
N TYR A 24 37.07 4.89 -27.75
CA TYR A 24 35.74 5.29 -27.30
C TYR A 24 35.81 5.45 -25.79
N TRP A 25 35.51 6.66 -25.33
CA TRP A 25 35.06 6.89 -23.98
C TRP A 25 33.76 6.09 -23.81
N THR A 26 33.86 4.85 -23.37
CA THR A 26 32.68 4.12 -22.91
C THR A 26 32.41 4.58 -21.50
N THR A 27 31.64 5.66 -21.37
CA THR A 27 30.77 5.81 -20.21
C THR A 27 29.89 4.55 -20.20
N PRO A 28 29.89 3.72 -19.15
CA PRO A 28 28.86 2.71 -19.04
C PRO A 28 27.56 3.48 -18.84
N ALA A 29 26.73 3.54 -19.88
CA ALA A 29 25.33 3.82 -19.68
C ALA A 29 24.80 2.68 -18.80
N LEU A 30 24.40 2.99 -17.58
CA LEU A 30 23.48 2.14 -16.82
C LEU A 30 22.23 1.99 -17.69
N GLN A 31 22.16 0.92 -18.46
CA GLN A 31 20.95 0.51 -19.15
C GLN A 31 19.99 -0.03 -18.09
N GLY A 32 19.31 0.91 -17.41
CA GLY A 32 18.04 0.63 -16.77
C GLY A 32 17.01 0.39 -17.87
N GLY A 33 16.93 -0.85 -18.33
CA GLY A 33 15.88 -1.29 -19.24
C GLY A 33 14.54 -1.28 -18.52
N SER A 34 13.82 -0.16 -18.58
CA SER A 34 12.41 -0.08 -18.19
C SER A 34 11.54 -0.09 -19.45
N GLY A 35 11.56 -1.21 -20.17
CA GLY A 35 10.44 -1.54 -21.06
C GLY A 35 9.28 -2.08 -20.22
N PRO A 36 8.02 -1.97 -20.67
CA PRO A 36 6.90 -2.59 -19.97
C PRO A 36 7.08 -4.11 -20.04
N ALA A 37 7.68 -4.68 -19.00
CA ALA A 37 7.76 -6.12 -18.84
C ALA A 37 6.34 -6.65 -18.62
N THR A 38 5.91 -7.61 -19.42
CA THR A 38 4.67 -8.35 -19.18
C THR A 38 4.70 -8.92 -17.76
N PRO A 39 3.72 -8.62 -16.89
CA PRO A 39 3.69 -9.17 -15.55
C PRO A 39 3.70 -10.70 -15.61
N ILE A 40 4.72 -11.32 -15.01
CA ILE A 40 4.78 -12.78 -14.85
C ILE A 40 4.03 -13.10 -13.56
N ALA A 41 3.04 -13.99 -13.64
CA ALA A 41 2.29 -14.43 -12.47
C ALA A 41 3.18 -15.32 -11.59
N GLY A 42 3.37 -14.92 -10.33
CA GLY A 42 4.16 -15.64 -9.34
C GLY A 42 5.63 -15.17 -9.24
N GLY A 43 6.38 -15.82 -8.35
CA GLY A 43 7.78 -15.53 -8.08
C GLY A 43 8.03 -14.94 -6.69
N THR A 44 9.29 -14.63 -6.41
CA THR A 44 9.72 -14.00 -5.15
C THR A 44 9.96 -12.52 -5.40
N TYR A 45 9.21 -11.67 -4.70
CA TYR A 45 9.47 -10.24 -4.68
C TYR A 45 10.45 -9.90 -3.55
N HIS A 46 11.62 -9.38 -3.92
CA HIS A 46 12.61 -8.89 -2.96
C HIS A 46 12.51 -7.36 -2.88
N ALA A 47 12.07 -6.85 -1.73
CA ALA A 47 12.08 -5.43 -1.43
C ALA A 47 12.90 -5.15 -0.18
N ALA A 48 13.74 -4.11 -0.27
CA ALA A 48 14.40 -3.55 0.89
C ALA A 48 13.43 -2.59 1.60
N LEU A 49 13.30 -2.73 2.92
CA LEU A 49 12.70 -1.71 3.76
C LEU A 49 13.79 -0.69 4.13
N SER A 50 13.43 0.58 4.22
CA SER A 50 14.37 1.65 4.59
C SER A 50 14.80 1.60 6.06
N ALA A 51 14.04 0.93 6.91
CA ALA A 51 14.31 0.72 8.33
C ALA A 51 13.53 -0.51 8.84
N ASN A 52 13.77 -0.90 10.09
CA ASN A 52 12.93 -1.89 10.76
C ASN A 52 11.57 -1.25 11.13
N PRO A 53 10.43 -1.90 10.83
CA PRO A 53 9.13 -1.41 11.28
C PRO A 53 9.01 -1.58 12.80
N PRO A 54 8.59 -0.55 13.55
CA PRO A 54 8.40 -0.67 15.00
C PRO A 54 7.25 -1.60 15.38
N THR A 55 6.24 -1.77 14.53
CA THR A 55 5.09 -2.64 14.82
C THR A 55 4.39 -3.13 13.56
N PHE A 56 3.74 -4.29 13.66
CA PHE A 56 2.79 -4.81 12.65
C PHE A 56 1.33 -4.67 13.08
N ASP A 57 1.08 -4.02 14.22
CA ASP A 57 -0.26 -3.74 14.70
C ASP A 57 -0.80 -2.44 14.06
N PRO A 58 -1.83 -2.51 13.20
CA PRO A 58 -2.35 -1.33 12.52
C PRO A 58 -2.93 -0.28 13.47
N ALA A 59 -3.42 -0.68 14.66
CA ALA A 59 -3.92 0.28 15.63
C ALA A 59 -2.81 1.17 16.21
N LEU A 60 -1.55 0.71 16.18
CA LEU A 60 -0.40 1.39 16.80
C LEU A 60 0.59 2.00 15.79
N ALA A 61 0.62 1.50 14.56
CA ALA A 61 1.67 1.74 13.55
C ALA A 61 1.78 3.18 12.99
N THR A 62 2.34 4.19 13.67
CA THR A 62 2.30 5.61 13.23
C THR A 62 3.21 6.01 12.06
N ASP A 63 4.02 5.09 11.53
CA ASP A 63 5.06 5.37 10.55
C ASP A 63 4.82 4.69 9.19
N THR A 64 5.49 5.20 8.15
CA THR A 64 5.36 4.67 6.78
C THR A 64 6.03 3.31 6.60
N THR A 65 7.01 2.94 7.44
CA THR A 65 7.73 1.66 7.31
C THR A 65 6.85 0.51 7.77
N SER A 66 6.14 0.67 8.88
CA SER A 66 5.14 -0.30 9.38
C SER A 66 4.00 -0.50 8.38
N VAL A 67 3.55 0.57 7.72
CA VAL A 67 2.51 0.48 6.68
C VAL A 67 3.06 -0.20 5.42
N ALA A 68 4.26 0.18 4.95
CA ALA A 68 4.86 -0.41 3.76
C ALA A 68 5.21 -1.91 3.95
N ALA A 69 5.61 -2.31 5.16
CA ALA A 69 5.92 -3.70 5.48
C ALA A 69 4.69 -4.62 5.44
N GLN A 70 3.47 -4.08 5.53
CA GLN A 70 2.22 -4.82 5.37
C GLN A 70 1.86 -5.06 3.89
N GLY A 71 2.64 -4.50 2.96
CA GLY A 71 2.45 -4.65 1.53
C GLY A 71 1.61 -3.54 0.90
N PRO A 72 1.41 -3.61 -0.42
CA PRO A 72 0.61 -2.62 -1.13
C PRO A 72 -0.83 -2.66 -0.65
N VAL A 73 -1.36 -1.50 -0.26
CA VAL A 73 -2.76 -1.34 0.10
C VAL A 73 -3.60 -1.47 -1.17
N THR A 74 -4.22 -2.64 -1.37
CA THR A 74 -5.12 -2.87 -2.50
C THR A 74 -6.40 -3.57 -2.04
N SER A 75 -7.50 -3.25 -2.73
CA SER A 75 -8.87 -3.73 -2.52
C SER A 75 -9.60 -3.28 -1.25
N ALA A 76 -10.79 -2.72 -1.47
CA ALA A 76 -11.74 -2.36 -0.43
C ALA A 76 -12.49 -3.61 0.05
N ILE A 77 -12.63 -3.76 1.37
CA ILE A 77 -13.40 -4.85 1.98
C ILE A 77 -14.89 -4.67 1.69
N ALA A 78 -15.35 -3.43 1.53
CA ALA A 78 -16.70 -3.09 1.10
C ALA A 78 -16.82 -3.11 -0.42
N GLU A 79 -17.88 -3.76 -0.94
CA GLU A 79 -18.21 -3.75 -2.37
C GLU A 79 -18.97 -2.49 -2.79
N SER A 80 -19.70 -1.87 -1.85
CA SER A 80 -20.42 -0.61 -2.06
C SER A 80 -20.68 0.08 -0.71
N TRP A 81 -21.08 1.35 -0.77
CA TRP A 81 -21.56 2.09 0.39
C TRP A 81 -22.69 3.04 0.00
N GLU A 82 -23.51 3.36 0.99
CA GLU A 82 -24.59 4.33 0.91
C GLU A 82 -24.34 5.45 1.91
N MET A 83 -24.83 6.65 1.60
CA MET A 83 -24.71 7.83 2.47
C MET A 83 -26.10 8.44 2.66
N SER A 84 -26.44 8.79 3.89
CA SER A 84 -27.68 9.52 4.20
C SER A 84 -27.70 10.92 3.59
N ALA A 85 -28.89 11.51 3.46
CA ALA A 85 -29.06 12.83 2.84
C ALA A 85 -28.34 13.96 3.61
N ASP A 86 -28.14 13.80 4.92
CA ASP A 86 -27.41 14.74 5.78
C ASP A 86 -25.90 14.50 5.80
N GLY A 87 -25.41 13.42 5.17
CA GLY A 87 -23.99 13.07 5.12
C GLY A 87 -23.39 12.58 6.43
N LEU A 88 -24.21 12.27 7.44
CA LEU A 88 -23.75 11.85 8.77
C LEU A 88 -23.73 10.32 8.95
N VAL A 89 -24.51 9.58 8.15
CA VAL A 89 -24.62 8.13 8.24
C VAL A 89 -24.08 7.51 6.96
N TYR A 90 -23.13 6.58 7.11
CA TYR A 90 -22.58 5.77 6.04
C TYR A 90 -22.86 4.30 6.31
N THR A 91 -23.42 3.61 5.33
CA THR A 91 -23.67 2.17 5.39
C THR A 91 -22.77 1.46 4.40
N PHE A 92 -21.88 0.60 4.89
CA PHE A 92 -20.92 -0.15 4.07
C PHE A 92 -21.39 -1.59 3.87
N HIS A 93 -21.45 -2.03 2.62
CA HIS A 93 -21.80 -3.40 2.25
C HIS A 93 -20.53 -4.21 2.07
N LEU A 94 -20.26 -5.16 2.98
CA LEU A 94 -19.03 -5.95 2.95
C LEU A 94 -19.11 -7.06 1.90
N SER A 95 -18.02 -7.23 1.15
CA SER A 95 -17.93 -8.28 0.12
C SER A 95 -17.90 -9.67 0.78
N PRO A 96 -18.76 -10.61 0.35
CA PRO A 96 -18.77 -11.96 0.90
C PRO A 96 -17.52 -12.77 0.53
N ARG A 97 -16.67 -12.26 -0.37
CA ARG A 97 -15.45 -12.93 -0.82
C ARG A 97 -14.26 -12.71 0.12
N VAL A 98 -14.34 -11.77 1.06
CA VAL A 98 -13.22 -11.42 1.93
C VAL A 98 -13.16 -12.34 3.15
N ARG A 99 -11.99 -12.95 3.36
CA ARG A 99 -11.74 -13.93 4.43
C ARG A 99 -10.39 -13.66 5.08
N PHE A 100 -10.27 -14.02 6.35
CA PHE A 100 -8.99 -14.02 7.03
C PHE A 100 -8.08 -15.14 6.52
N HIS A 101 -6.78 -15.03 6.79
CA HIS A 101 -5.84 -16.11 6.53
C HIS A 101 -6.12 -17.30 7.44
N ALA A 102 -6.21 -18.50 6.86
CA ALA A 102 -6.47 -19.74 7.61
C ALA A 102 -5.24 -20.31 8.33
N SER A 103 -4.04 -19.99 7.84
CA SER A 103 -2.78 -20.47 8.40
C SER A 103 -1.69 -19.40 8.36
N THR A 104 -0.70 -19.52 9.24
CA THR A 104 0.52 -18.72 9.22
C THR A 104 1.54 -19.33 8.28
N GLU A 105 2.63 -18.59 8.02
CA GLU A 105 3.87 -19.19 7.52
C GLU A 105 4.27 -20.37 8.44
N GLY A 106 4.65 -21.49 7.84
CA GLY A 106 4.89 -22.76 8.54
C GLY A 106 3.64 -23.64 8.77
N GLY A 107 2.46 -23.25 8.28
CA GLY A 107 1.27 -24.12 8.21
C GLY A 107 0.46 -24.24 9.49
N ARG A 108 0.75 -23.43 10.52
CA ARG A 108 -0.05 -23.41 11.76
C ARG A 108 -1.39 -22.74 11.51
N ALA A 109 -2.49 -23.38 11.93
CA ALA A 109 -3.82 -22.79 11.82
C ALA A 109 -3.93 -21.49 12.65
N THR A 110 -4.63 -20.48 12.10
CA THR A 110 -4.94 -19.25 12.83
C THR A 110 -6.16 -19.43 13.72
N ALA A 111 -6.28 -18.63 14.77
CA ALA A 111 -7.42 -18.68 15.69
C ALA A 111 -8.77 -18.37 15.00
N ASN A 112 -8.75 -17.65 13.88
CA ASN A 112 -9.94 -17.33 13.09
C ASN A 112 -10.30 -18.40 12.06
N ALA A 113 -9.45 -19.42 11.88
CA ALA A 113 -9.65 -20.54 10.95
C ALA A 113 -10.01 -20.14 9.51
N GLY A 114 -9.61 -18.95 9.06
CA GLY A 114 -9.93 -18.45 7.72
C GLY A 114 -11.42 -18.17 7.49
N ARG A 115 -12.15 -17.84 8.57
CA ARG A 115 -13.54 -17.41 8.46
C ARG A 115 -13.68 -16.13 7.63
N GLN A 116 -14.89 -15.90 7.16
CA GLN A 116 -15.27 -14.68 6.47
C GLN A 116 -15.14 -13.46 7.40
N VAL A 117 -14.74 -12.32 6.82
CA VAL A 117 -14.78 -11.02 7.50
C VAL A 117 -16.23 -10.57 7.61
N ASN A 118 -16.65 -10.09 8.78
CA ASN A 118 -18.00 -9.59 9.00
C ASN A 118 -18.00 -8.19 9.64
N ALA A 119 -19.18 -7.58 9.78
CA ALA A 119 -19.33 -6.22 10.29
C ALA A 119 -18.83 -6.06 11.74
N ASN A 120 -18.89 -7.10 12.57
CA ASN A 120 -18.35 -7.05 13.94
C ASN A 120 -16.83 -6.90 13.96
N ASP A 121 -16.12 -7.44 12.96
CA ASP A 121 -14.66 -7.30 12.86
C ASP A 121 -14.25 -5.85 12.58
N VAL A 122 -15.02 -5.20 11.70
CA VAL A 122 -14.83 -3.79 11.35
C VAL A 122 -15.14 -2.92 12.56
N LYS A 123 -16.29 -3.15 13.21
CA LYS A 123 -16.68 -2.46 14.44
C LYS A 123 -15.59 -2.60 15.52
N PHE A 124 -15.17 -3.83 15.80
CA PHE A 124 -14.12 -4.12 16.77
C PHE A 124 -12.82 -3.37 16.45
N SER A 125 -12.45 -3.26 15.16
CA SER A 125 -11.22 -2.58 14.76
C SER A 125 -11.25 -1.08 15.10
N PHE A 126 -12.37 -0.40 14.87
CA PHE A 126 -12.52 1.01 15.24
C PHE A 126 -12.61 1.21 16.75
N GLU A 127 -13.41 0.40 17.44
CA GLU A 127 -13.54 0.46 18.91
C GLU A 127 -12.19 0.18 19.58
N ARG A 128 -11.39 -0.74 19.03
CA ARG A 128 -10.05 -1.03 19.52
C ARG A 128 -9.12 0.18 19.38
N VAL A 129 -9.18 0.92 18.27
CA VAL A 129 -8.38 2.16 18.12
C VAL A 129 -8.79 3.21 19.16
N LEU A 130 -10.08 3.30 19.48
CA LEU A 130 -10.62 4.23 20.46
C LEU A 130 -10.44 3.77 21.91
N ASP A 131 -10.25 2.47 22.18
CA ASP A 131 -10.08 1.96 23.54
C ASP A 131 -8.81 2.55 24.18
N PRO A 132 -8.93 3.27 25.31
CA PRO A 132 -7.77 3.84 26.01
C PRO A 132 -6.70 2.80 26.35
N LYS A 133 -7.08 1.53 26.55
CA LYS A 133 -6.15 0.42 26.83
C LYS A 133 -5.28 0.05 25.64
N THR A 134 -5.71 0.38 24.42
CA THR A 134 -4.91 0.15 23.22
C THR A 134 -3.79 1.19 23.09
N GLU A 135 -3.92 2.36 23.73
CA GLU A 135 -2.93 3.45 23.66
C GLU A 135 -2.61 3.88 22.22
N SER A 136 -3.61 3.84 21.34
CA SER A 136 -3.43 4.27 19.95
C SER A 136 -3.16 5.77 19.86
N ALA A 137 -2.11 6.15 19.14
CA ALA A 137 -1.83 7.55 18.82
C ALA A 137 -2.84 8.19 17.83
N ARG A 138 -3.88 7.45 17.42
CA ARG A 138 -4.81 7.82 16.33
C ARG A 138 -6.25 8.02 16.77
N THR A 139 -6.51 7.95 18.07
CA THR A 139 -7.84 8.17 18.66
C THR A 139 -8.50 9.44 18.13
N GLN A 140 -7.72 10.53 17.99
CA GLN A 140 -8.18 11.84 17.53
C GLN A 140 -8.79 11.84 16.11
N ILE A 141 -8.42 10.89 15.25
CA ILE A 141 -8.99 10.79 13.89
C ILE A 141 -10.42 10.25 13.95
N PHE A 142 -10.72 9.42 14.96
CA PHE A 142 -11.99 8.72 15.10
C PHE A 142 -12.89 9.32 16.18
N SER A 143 -12.43 10.32 16.93
CA SER A 143 -13.25 11.01 17.94
C SER A 143 -14.43 11.78 17.34
N ILE A 144 -14.40 12.05 16.03
CA ILE A 144 -15.52 12.67 15.30
C ILE A 144 -16.76 11.78 15.22
N ILE A 145 -16.62 10.48 15.49
CA ILE A 145 -17.73 9.52 15.43
C ILE A 145 -18.61 9.72 16.67
N GLN A 146 -19.92 9.73 16.46
CA GLN A 146 -20.89 9.85 17.53
C GLN A 146 -20.63 8.80 18.64
N GLY A 147 -20.56 9.23 19.89
CA GLY A 147 -20.33 8.35 21.05
C GLY A 147 -18.87 7.97 21.32
N ALA A 148 -17.91 8.43 20.51
CA ALA A 148 -16.50 8.09 20.69
C ALA A 148 -15.93 8.66 22.00
N ASP A 149 -16.26 9.91 22.34
CA ASP A 149 -15.78 10.54 23.57
C ASP A 149 -16.34 9.87 24.82
N GLU A 150 -17.61 9.47 24.82
CA GLU A 150 -18.22 8.73 25.92
C GLU A 150 -17.59 7.35 26.10
N PHE A 151 -17.28 6.67 24.99
CA PHE A 151 -16.59 5.38 25.02
C PHE A 151 -15.16 5.53 25.54
N MET A 152 -14.39 6.51 25.05
CA MET A 152 -13.03 6.80 25.52
C MET A 152 -13.00 7.22 26.99
N ALA A 153 -14.03 7.90 27.48
CA ALA A 153 -14.18 8.25 28.89
C ALA A 153 -14.63 7.06 29.77
N GLY A 154 -14.84 5.87 29.20
CA GLY A 154 -15.29 4.68 29.91
C GLY A 154 -16.75 4.73 30.38
N LYS A 155 -17.56 5.64 29.83
CA LYS A 155 -18.98 5.82 30.20
C LYS A 155 -19.89 4.81 29.50
N THR A 156 -19.46 4.30 28.34
CA THR A 156 -20.17 3.29 27.55
C THR A 156 -19.23 2.13 27.23
N GLN A 157 -19.80 0.97 26.89
CA GLN A 157 -19.04 -0.22 26.48
C GLN A 157 -18.90 -0.34 24.96
N ALA A 158 -19.55 0.54 24.20
CA ALA A 158 -19.53 0.57 22.74
C ALA A 158 -19.67 2.00 22.24
N VAL A 159 -19.17 2.25 21.02
CA VAL A 159 -19.31 3.54 20.33
C VAL A 159 -20.68 3.56 19.64
N SER A 160 -21.55 4.49 20.02
CA SER A 160 -22.94 4.50 19.52
C SER A 160 -23.06 4.79 18.02
N GLY A 161 -22.12 5.52 17.43
CA GLY A 161 -22.06 5.77 15.99
C GLY A 161 -21.48 4.61 15.16
N ILE A 162 -21.12 3.48 15.77
CA ILE A 162 -20.57 2.31 15.06
C ILE A 162 -21.45 1.08 15.31
N GLU A 163 -22.17 0.70 14.27
CA GLU A 163 -23.12 -0.40 14.33
C GLU A 163 -22.77 -1.51 13.34
N ALA A 164 -22.80 -2.75 13.83
CA ALA A 164 -22.71 -3.94 12.99
C ALA A 164 -24.13 -4.38 12.65
N LEU A 165 -24.60 -3.99 11.47
CA LEU A 165 -25.94 -4.35 11.00
C LEU A 165 -25.99 -5.82 10.61
N ALA A 166 -27.15 -6.46 10.82
CA ALA A 166 -27.40 -7.79 10.28
C ALA A 166 -27.28 -7.75 8.74
N PRO A 167 -26.84 -8.85 8.10
CA PRO A 167 -26.81 -8.90 6.64
C PRO A 167 -28.21 -8.61 6.10
N ALA A 168 -28.29 -7.76 5.08
CA ALA A 168 -29.53 -7.54 4.36
C ALA A 168 -30.04 -8.91 3.89
N LYS A 169 -31.33 -9.18 4.12
CA LYS A 169 -31.98 -10.41 3.64
C LYS A 169 -31.70 -10.51 2.15
N GLU A 170 -31.03 -11.59 1.72
CA GLU A 170 -30.63 -11.77 0.32
C GLU A 170 -31.84 -11.52 -0.59
N ASP A 171 -31.71 -10.54 -1.50
CA ASP A 171 -32.65 -10.38 -2.59
C ASP A 171 -32.33 -11.48 -3.62
N PRO A 172 -33.23 -12.46 -3.84
CA PRO A 172 -32.99 -13.57 -4.75
C PRO A 172 -32.72 -13.14 -6.21
N ALA A 173 -32.88 -11.85 -6.54
CA ALA A 173 -32.61 -11.30 -7.86
C ALA A 173 -31.13 -10.86 -8.10
N ARG A 174 -30.22 -10.96 -7.12
CA ARG A 174 -28.80 -10.51 -7.26
C ARG A 174 -27.79 -11.63 -7.61
N HIS A 175 -28.14 -12.54 -8.53
CA HIS A 175 -27.22 -13.52 -9.11
C HIS A 175 -27.24 -13.52 -10.64
#